data_AF-Q32Q31-F1
#
_entry.id   AF-Q32Q31-F1
#
_cell.length_a   1.000
_cell.length_b   1.000
_cell.length_c   1.000
_cell.angle_alpha   90.00
_cell.angle_beta   90.00
_cell.angle_gamma   90.00
#
_symmetry.space_group_name_H-M   'P 1'
#
loop_
_entity.id
_entity.type
_entity.pdbx_description
1 polymer ?
#
loop_
_entity_poly.entity_id
_entity_poly.type
_entity_poly.pdbx_seq_one_letter_code
_entity_poly.pdbx_strand_id
1 'polypeptide(L)'
;GITRLKLLLQNILKRTQPGSSEEAEATKAHHALEQLIRDCNNNVQSMRRTEELIYLSQKIEFECKIFPLISQSRWLVKSGELTALEFSASPGLRRKLNTRPVHLHLFNDCLLLSRPREGSRFLVFDHAPFSSIRGEKCEMKLHGPHKNLFRLFLRQNTQGAQAEFLFRTETQ
;
A
#
# COMPACT_ATOMS: atom_id res chain seq x y z
N GLY A 1 -28.70 -2.93 15.58
CA GLY A 1 -27.63 -2.71 14.59
C GLY A 1 -27.96 -1.50 13.74
N ILE A 2 -26.96 -0.73 13.36
CA ILE A 2 -27.04 0.50 12.53
C ILE A 2 -27.99 0.36 11.32
N THR A 3 -28.00 -0.80 10.66
CA THR A 3 -28.89 -1.12 9.53
C THR A 3 -30.38 -1.06 9.89
N ARG A 4 -30.72 -1.43 11.12
CA ARG A 4 -32.10 -1.45 11.64
C ARG A 4 -32.59 -0.03 11.96
N LEU A 5 -31.71 0.85 12.44
CA LEU A 5 -31.96 2.29 12.62
C LEU A 5 -32.19 2.98 11.28
N LYS A 6 -31.35 2.69 10.27
CA LYS A 6 -31.50 3.23 8.91
C LYS A 6 -32.86 2.87 8.28
N LEU A 7 -33.29 1.62 8.41
CA LEU A 7 -34.57 1.14 7.89
C LEU A 7 -35.77 1.77 8.62
N LEU A 8 -35.70 1.94 9.94
CA LEU A 8 -36.75 2.61 10.72
C LEU A 8 -36.92 4.07 10.31
N LEU A 9 -35.80 4.80 10.14
CA LEU A 9 -35.82 6.21 9.78
C LEU A 9 -36.28 6.44 8.33
N GLN A 10 -35.89 5.55 7.41
CA GLN A 10 -36.43 5.52 6.04
C GLN A 10 -37.95 5.24 6.00
N ASN A 11 -38.45 4.39 6.90
CA ASN A 11 -39.88 4.11 6.99
C ASN A 11 -40.70 5.28 7.57
N ILE A 12 -40.11 6.05 8.48
CA ILE A 12 -40.72 7.28 9.02
C ILE A 12 -40.78 8.36 7.92
N LEU A 13 -39.67 8.58 7.20
CA LEU A 13 -39.63 9.52 6.07
C LEU A 13 -40.64 9.20 4.96
N LYS A 14 -40.90 7.92 4.69
CA LYS A 14 -41.93 7.50 3.72
C LYS A 14 -43.37 7.78 4.18
N ARG A 15 -43.58 8.07 5.47
CA ARG A 15 -44.89 8.25 6.09
C ARG A 15 -45.15 9.69 6.57
N THR A 16 -44.15 10.56 6.54
CA THR A 16 -44.30 12.00 6.85
C THR A 16 -44.91 12.75 5.67
N GLN A 17 -45.77 13.73 5.96
CA GLN A 17 -46.36 14.58 4.92
C GLN A 17 -45.29 15.48 4.28
N PRO A 18 -45.23 15.58 2.94
CA PRO A 18 -44.32 16.50 2.27
C PRO A 18 -44.58 17.96 2.68
N GLY A 19 -43.51 18.70 2.97
CA GLY A 19 -43.55 20.09 3.40
C GLY A 19 -43.85 20.30 4.89
N SER A 20 -43.97 19.24 5.69
CA SER A 20 -44.27 19.36 7.12
C SER A 20 -43.01 19.57 7.97
N SER A 21 -43.18 20.09 9.20
CA SER A 21 -42.07 20.22 10.15
C SER A 21 -41.47 18.85 10.51
N GLU A 22 -42.29 17.80 10.53
CA GLU A 22 -41.89 16.43 10.79
C GLU A 22 -41.03 15.84 9.65
N GLU A 23 -41.31 16.18 8.39
CA GLU A 23 -40.46 15.80 7.26
C GLU A 23 -39.07 16.45 7.37
N ALA A 24 -39.02 17.76 7.68
CA ALA A 24 -37.77 18.49 7.84
C ALA A 24 -36.91 17.90 8.98
N GLU A 25 -37.52 17.59 10.13
CA GLU A 25 -36.83 16.95 11.26
C GLU A 25 -36.41 15.51 10.95
N ALA A 26 -37.26 14.73 10.28
CA ALA A 26 -36.91 13.37 9.84
C ALA A 26 -35.75 13.37 8.83
N THR A 27 -35.67 14.37 7.95
CA THR A 27 -34.59 14.53 6.98
C THR A 27 -33.26 14.89 7.66
N LYS A 28 -33.29 15.81 8.63
CA LYS A 28 -32.10 16.13 9.46
C LYS A 28 -31.61 14.90 10.22
N ALA A 29 -32.52 14.16 10.87
CA ALA A 29 -32.19 12.93 11.58
C ALA A 29 -31.61 11.86 10.64
N HIS A 30 -32.12 11.78 9.41
CA HIS A 30 -31.57 10.89 8.38
C HIS A 30 -30.15 11.26 7.98
N HIS A 31 -29.86 12.54 7.72
CA HIS A 31 -28.52 13.00 7.37
C HIS A 31 -27.51 12.79 8.51
N ALA A 32 -27.90 13.10 9.75
CA ALA A 32 -27.07 12.86 10.93
C ALA A 32 -26.78 11.36 11.12
N LEU A 33 -27.79 10.50 10.93
CA LEU A 33 -27.60 9.06 10.98
C LEU A 33 -26.66 8.58 9.87
N GLU A 34 -26.83 9.01 8.62
CA GLU A 34 -25.93 8.64 7.53
C GLU A 34 -24.48 9.11 7.80
N GLN A 35 -24.29 10.27 8.43
CA GLN A 35 -22.96 10.74 8.84
C GLN A 35 -22.35 9.83 9.92
N LEU A 36 -23.10 9.51 10.97
CA LEU A 36 -22.64 8.59 12.01
C LEU A 36 -22.27 7.22 11.46
N ILE A 37 -23.03 6.71 10.48
CA ILE A 37 -22.72 5.45 9.80
C ILE A 37 -21.41 5.55 9.02
N ARG A 38 -21.21 6.63 8.27
CA ARG A 38 -19.96 6.88 7.54
C ARG A 38 -18.78 6.96 8.50
N ASP A 39 -18.90 7.71 9.58
CA ASP A 39 -17.83 7.89 10.57
C ASP A 39 -17.49 6.57 11.27
N CYS A 40 -18.49 5.79 11.65
CA CYS A 40 -18.29 4.45 12.21
C CYS A 40 -17.57 3.52 11.22
N ASN A 41 -18.00 3.50 9.96
CA ASN A 41 -17.35 2.70 8.92
C ASN A 41 -15.89 3.12 8.69
N ASN A 42 -15.62 4.43 8.67
CA ASN A 42 -14.27 4.96 8.54
C ASN A 42 -13.39 4.56 9.74
N ASN A 43 -13.94 4.60 10.95
CA ASN A 43 -13.23 4.18 12.16
C ASN A 43 -12.89 2.68 12.12
N VAL A 44 -13.85 1.82 11.74
CA VAL A 44 -13.60 0.37 11.60
C VAL A 44 -12.53 0.10 10.55
N GLN A 45 -12.55 0.79 9.41
CA GLN A 45 -11.51 0.65 8.40
C GLN A 45 -10.15 1.14 8.90
N SER A 46 -10.10 2.26 9.61
CA SER A 46 -8.88 2.82 10.20
C SER A 46 -8.26 1.87 11.23
N MET A 47 -9.10 1.25 12.08
CA MET A 47 -8.66 0.24 13.04
C MET A 47 -8.03 -0.96 12.33
N ARG A 48 -8.70 -1.52 11.32
CA ARG A 48 -8.17 -2.66 10.54
C ARG A 48 -6.84 -2.34 9.86
N ARG A 49 -6.71 -1.15 9.27
CA ARG A 49 -5.45 -0.68 8.66
C ARG A 49 -4.34 -0.59 9.71
N THR A 50 -4.66 -0.06 10.88
CA THR A 50 -3.69 0.06 11.99
C THR A 50 -3.26 -1.32 12.50
N GLU A 51 -4.19 -2.26 12.66
CA GLU A 51 -3.89 -3.66 13.04
C GLU A 51 -2.97 -4.34 12.02
N GLU A 52 -3.23 -4.15 10.72
CA GLU A 52 -2.37 -4.67 9.64
C GLU A 52 -0.94 -4.10 9.74
N LEU A 53 -0.81 -2.79 10.00
CA LEU A 53 0.51 -2.15 10.19
C LEU A 53 1.23 -2.64 11.45
N ILE A 54 0.50 -2.91 12.54
CA ILE A 54 1.08 -3.49 13.77
C ILE A 54 1.60 -4.90 13.50
N TYR A 55 0.81 -5.73 12.80
CA TYR A 55 1.23 -7.09 12.46
C TYR A 55 2.46 -7.09 11.54
N LEU A 56 2.50 -6.16 10.58
CA LEU A 56 3.64 -6.01 9.69
C LEU A 56 4.89 -5.48 10.42
N SER A 57 4.73 -4.55 11.36
CA SER A 57 5.86 -3.99 12.11
C SER A 57 6.61 -5.03 12.93
N GLN A 58 5.91 -6.05 13.44
CA GLN A 58 6.50 -7.19 14.16
C GLN A 58 7.39 -8.07 13.28
N LYS A 59 7.27 -7.96 11.95
CA LYS A 59 8.03 -8.75 10.96
C LYS A 59 9.10 -7.94 10.25
N ILE A 60 9.15 -6.62 10.46
CA ILE A 60 10.07 -5.72 9.76
C ILE A 60 11.21 -5.32 10.68
N GLU A 61 12.42 -5.45 10.15
CA GLU A 61 13.64 -4.86 10.71
C GLU A 61 14.22 -3.88 9.68
N PHE A 62 14.86 -2.80 10.14
CA PHE A 62 15.47 -1.81 9.27
C PHE A 62 16.99 -1.91 9.33
N GLU A 63 17.62 -2.17 8.18
CA GLU A 63 19.07 -2.04 7.99
C GLU A 63 19.44 -0.61 7.57
N CYS A 64 18.49 0.10 6.96
CA CYS A 64 18.59 1.51 6.59
C CYS A 64 18.00 2.42 7.69
N LYS A 65 17.83 3.71 7.40
CA LYS A 65 17.20 4.67 8.32
C LYS A 65 15.82 4.17 8.75
N ILE A 66 15.59 4.08 10.06
CA ILE A 66 14.32 3.63 10.64
C ILE A 66 13.16 4.45 10.09
N PHE A 67 12.09 3.77 9.68
CA PHE A 67 10.86 4.36 9.19
C PHE A 67 9.72 4.11 10.18
N PRO A 68 8.97 5.15 10.63
CA PRO A 68 7.85 4.97 11.53
C PRO A 68 6.67 4.35 10.78
N LEU A 69 6.61 3.01 10.76
CA LEU A 69 5.65 2.26 9.94
C LEU A 69 4.18 2.53 10.31
N ILE A 70 3.88 2.62 11.60
CA ILE A 70 2.52 2.78 12.11
C ILE A 70 2.10 4.26 12.01
N SER A 71 1.03 4.53 11.25
CA SER A 71 0.41 5.85 11.12
C SER A 71 -1.09 5.69 10.86
N GLN A 72 -1.91 6.58 11.41
CA GLN A 72 -3.37 6.57 11.22
C GLN A 72 -3.80 6.77 9.76
N SER A 73 -3.00 7.52 8.99
CA SER A 73 -3.26 7.82 7.59
C SER A 73 -2.62 6.84 6.62
N ARG A 74 -1.95 5.79 7.12
CA ARG A 74 -1.23 4.82 6.28
C ARG A 74 -2.02 3.52 6.14
N TRP A 75 -1.98 2.95 4.94
CA TRP A 75 -2.45 1.59 4.67
C TRP A 75 -1.60 0.92 3.60
N LEU A 76 -1.50 -0.40 3.69
CA LEU A 76 -0.83 -1.19 2.68
C LEU A 76 -1.72 -1.27 1.44
N VAL A 77 -1.20 -0.84 0.30
CA VAL A 77 -1.88 -0.88 -1.00
C VAL A 77 -1.59 -2.21 -1.71
N LYS A 78 -0.32 -2.63 -1.68
CA LYS A 78 0.11 -3.88 -2.30
C LYS A 78 1.39 -4.39 -1.63
N SER A 79 1.51 -5.70 -1.50
CA SER A 79 2.74 -6.34 -1.05
C SER A 79 3.02 -7.58 -1.89
N GLY A 80 4.29 -7.86 -2.18
CA GLY A 80 4.64 -9.03 -2.97
C GLY A 80 6.14 -9.18 -3.22
N GLU A 81 6.51 -10.42 -3.57
CA GLU A 81 7.86 -10.78 -3.94
C GLU A 81 8.15 -10.37 -5.40
N LEU A 82 9.39 -9.92 -5.61
CA LEU A 82 9.98 -9.50 -6.86
C LEU A 82 11.35 -10.16 -7.01
N THR A 83 11.81 -10.31 -8.25
CA THR A 83 13.22 -10.63 -8.51
C THR A 83 13.96 -9.37 -8.93
N ALA A 84 14.95 -8.92 -8.13
CA ALA A 84 15.91 -7.91 -8.55
C ALA A 84 16.91 -8.49 -9.56
N LEU A 85 17.17 -7.75 -10.62
CA LEU A 85 18.09 -8.09 -11.71
C LEU A 85 19.32 -7.18 -11.64
N GLU A 86 20.48 -7.75 -11.35
CA GLU A 86 21.76 -7.03 -11.25
C GLU A 86 22.73 -7.51 -12.34
N PHE A 87 23.25 -6.59 -13.15
CA PHE A 87 24.29 -6.91 -14.14
C PHE A 87 25.66 -6.67 -13.55
N SER A 88 26.42 -7.74 -13.29
CA SER A 88 27.83 -7.60 -12.92
C SER A 88 28.67 -7.40 -14.19
N ALA A 89 29.43 -6.31 -14.25
CA ALA A 89 30.47 -6.11 -15.26
C ALA A 89 31.84 -6.44 -14.64
N SER A 90 32.36 -7.63 -14.90
CA SER A 90 33.78 -7.93 -14.70
C SER A 90 34.53 -7.67 -16.01
N PRO A 91 35.65 -6.91 -16.00
CA PRO A 91 36.46 -6.71 -17.20
C PRO A 91 36.90 -8.08 -17.76
N GLY A 92 36.56 -8.36 -19.02
CA GLY A 92 36.97 -9.59 -19.74
C GLY A 92 36.04 -10.80 -19.62
N LEU A 93 34.95 -10.76 -18.84
CA LEU A 93 33.98 -11.87 -18.74
C LEU A 93 32.62 -11.47 -19.33
N ARG A 94 31.92 -12.44 -19.94
CA ARG A 94 30.54 -12.24 -20.45
C ARG A 94 29.65 -11.69 -19.32
N ARG A 95 28.86 -10.66 -19.61
CA ARG A 95 27.94 -10.00 -18.67
C ARG A 95 27.02 -11.06 -18.01
N LYS A 96 27.28 -11.38 -16.74
CA LYS A 96 26.45 -12.30 -15.96
C LYS A 96 25.30 -11.54 -15.32
N LEU A 97 24.09 -12.02 -15.54
CA LEU A 97 22.89 -11.54 -14.85
C LEU A 97 22.77 -12.27 -13.52
N ASN A 98 22.84 -11.54 -12.42
CA ASN A 98 22.56 -12.04 -11.09
C ASN A 98 21.12 -11.68 -10.70
N THR A 99 20.49 -12.55 -9.94
CA THR A 99 19.12 -12.37 -9.47
C THR A 99 19.05 -12.48 -7.96
N ARG A 100 18.25 -11.62 -7.32
CA ARG A 100 18.05 -11.65 -5.86
C ARG A 100 16.57 -11.47 -5.52
N PRO A 101 16.04 -12.20 -4.52
CA PRO A 101 14.68 -11.98 -4.06
C PRO A 101 14.58 -10.65 -3.33
N VAL A 102 13.54 -9.88 -3.63
CA VAL A 102 13.19 -8.62 -2.98
C VAL A 102 11.69 -8.64 -2.69
N HIS A 103 11.29 -8.15 -1.52
CA HIS A 103 9.89 -7.94 -1.19
C HIS A 103 9.57 -6.45 -1.23
N LEU A 104 8.47 -6.09 -1.90
CA LEU A 104 8.01 -4.72 -2.02
C LEU A 104 6.77 -4.54 -1.14
N HIS A 105 6.80 -3.53 -0.28
CA HIS A 105 5.62 -3.08 0.48
C HIS A 105 5.24 -1.69 -0.01
N LEU A 106 4.15 -1.60 -0.78
CA LEU A 106 3.61 -0.34 -1.27
C LEU A 106 2.52 0.13 -0.32
N PHE A 107 2.76 1.28 0.31
CA PHE A 107 1.75 2.01 1.07
C PHE A 107 1.19 3.13 0.21
N ASN A 108 0.14 3.77 0.70
CA ASN A 108 -0.48 4.92 0.03
C ASN A 108 0.43 6.16 -0.03
N ASP A 109 1.41 6.27 0.88
CA ASP A 109 2.29 7.44 1.00
C ASP A 109 3.79 7.13 0.79
N CYS A 110 4.19 5.85 0.79
CA CYS A 110 5.58 5.43 0.67
C CYS A 110 5.73 4.00 0.12
N LEU A 111 6.98 3.60 -0.09
CA LEU A 111 7.34 2.22 -0.46
C LEU A 111 8.54 1.77 0.38
N LEU A 112 8.52 0.50 0.80
CA LEU A 112 9.67 -0.16 1.42
C LEU A 112 10.18 -1.29 0.51
N LEU A 113 11.50 -1.38 0.36
CA LEU A 113 12.19 -2.50 -0.27
C LEU A 113 12.90 -3.32 0.79
N SER A 114 12.65 -4.63 0.82
CA SER A 114 13.23 -5.52 1.80
C SER A 114 13.77 -6.82 1.20
N ARG A 115 14.70 -7.43 1.92
CA ARG A 115 15.12 -8.81 1.70
C ARG A 115 14.22 -9.75 2.52
N PRO A 116 13.60 -10.78 1.92
CA PRO A 116 12.97 -11.84 2.68
C PRO A 116 13.99 -12.54 3.60
N ARG A 117 13.54 -12.88 4.81
CA ARG A 117 14.28 -13.64 5.82
C ARG A 117 13.42 -14.83 6.30
N GLU A 118 14.05 -15.73 7.03
CA GLU A 118 13.36 -16.87 7.65
C GLU A 118 12.20 -16.41 8.54
N GLY A 119 11.18 -17.26 8.66
CA GLY A 119 10.00 -16.97 9.49
C GLY A 119 9.11 -15.84 8.95
N SER A 120 9.11 -15.60 7.63
CA SER A 120 8.33 -14.51 6.99
C SER A 120 8.69 -13.11 7.53
N ARG A 121 9.97 -12.90 7.85
CA ARG A 121 10.50 -11.60 8.26
C ARG A 121 11.11 -10.85 7.09
N PHE A 122 11.22 -9.54 7.22
CA PHE A 122 11.68 -8.65 6.18
C PHE A 122 12.75 -7.70 6.72
N LEU A 123 13.92 -7.70 6.08
CA LEU A 123 14.96 -6.74 6.38
C LEU A 123 14.92 -5.62 5.35
N VAL A 124 14.37 -4.46 5.74
CA VAL A 124 14.21 -3.27 4.90
C VAL A 124 15.57 -2.61 4.69
N PHE A 125 15.99 -2.56 3.43
CA PHE A 125 17.27 -1.97 3.03
C PHE A 125 17.12 -0.61 2.36
N ASP A 126 15.91 -0.26 1.89
CA ASP A 126 15.64 1.10 1.40
C ASP A 126 14.16 1.46 1.48
N HIS A 127 13.87 2.75 1.53
CA HIS A 127 12.53 3.30 1.44
C HIS A 127 12.52 4.71 0.87
N ALA A 128 11.36 5.09 0.32
CA ALA A 128 11.13 6.44 -0.16
C ALA A 128 9.65 6.82 -0.05
N PRO A 129 9.34 8.11 0.14
CA PRO A 129 7.98 8.61 -0.01
C PRO A 129 7.55 8.50 -1.48
N PHE A 130 6.24 8.31 -1.72
CA PHE A 130 5.70 8.11 -3.07
C PHE A 130 6.05 9.25 -4.04
N SER A 131 6.13 10.49 -3.55
CA SER A 131 6.55 11.67 -4.30
C SER A 131 7.97 11.59 -4.88
N SER A 132 8.82 10.71 -4.32
CA SER A 132 10.20 10.50 -4.74
C SER A 132 10.41 9.21 -5.53
N ILE A 133 9.33 8.54 -5.93
CA ILE A 133 9.36 7.25 -6.63
C ILE A 133 8.87 7.42 -8.06
N ARG A 134 9.52 6.72 -8.99
CA ARG A 134 9.05 6.57 -10.36
C ARG A 134 9.19 5.14 -10.83
N GLY A 135 8.12 4.56 -11.35
CA GLY A 135 8.12 3.25 -11.99
C GLY A 135 8.05 3.38 -13.50
N GLU A 136 8.81 2.58 -14.22
CA GLU A 136 8.73 2.49 -15.69
C GLU A 136 8.64 1.04 -16.13
N LYS A 137 7.67 0.72 -16.99
CA LYS A 137 7.65 -0.58 -17.67
C LYS A 137 8.89 -0.67 -18.56
N CYS A 138 9.59 -1.81 -18.50
CA CYS A 138 10.78 -2.04 -19.31
C CYS A 138 10.57 -3.25 -20.21
N GLU A 139 10.93 -3.11 -21.48
CA GLU A 139 10.94 -4.22 -22.43
C GLU A 139 12.39 -4.47 -22.84
N MET A 140 13.02 -5.45 -22.19
CA MET A 140 14.40 -5.84 -22.52
C MET A 140 14.39 -7.18 -23.25
N LYS A 141 15.13 -7.25 -24.36
CA LYS A 141 15.48 -8.51 -25.01
C LYS A 141 16.59 -9.20 -24.23
N LEU A 142 16.27 -9.71 -23.04
CA LEU A 142 17.14 -10.65 -22.33
C LEU A 142 17.04 -12.03 -23.00
N HIS A 143 18.14 -12.78 -23.05
CA HIS A 143 18.11 -14.17 -23.54
C HIS A 143 17.27 -15.02 -22.57
N GLY A 144 15.99 -15.23 -22.88
CA GLY A 144 15.03 -16.00 -22.07
C GLY A 144 13.64 -15.36 -22.03
N PRO A 145 12.62 -16.04 -21.47
CA PRO A 145 11.24 -15.54 -21.38
C PRO A 145 11.10 -14.51 -20.24
N HIS A 146 11.78 -13.37 -20.33
CA HIS A 146 11.69 -12.31 -19.32
C HIS A 146 10.57 -11.33 -19.67
N LYS A 147 9.32 -11.77 -19.47
CA LYS A 147 8.15 -10.89 -19.50
C LYS A 147 7.99 -10.20 -18.13
N ASN A 148 7.38 -9.02 -18.10
CA ASN A 148 7.03 -8.26 -16.87
C ASN A 148 8.23 -7.66 -16.11
N LEU A 149 9.08 -6.93 -16.84
CA LEU A 149 10.13 -6.13 -16.23
C LEU A 149 9.67 -4.70 -15.99
N PHE A 150 10.12 -4.12 -14.89
CA PHE A 150 9.96 -2.70 -14.63
C PHE A 150 11.19 -2.14 -13.91
N ARG A 151 11.47 -0.87 -14.15
CA ARG A 151 12.48 -0.11 -13.41
C ARG A 151 11.79 0.68 -12.32
N LEU A 152 12.40 0.67 -11.13
CA LEU A 152 12.02 1.51 -10.02
C LEU A 152 13.15 2.51 -9.76
N PHE A 153 12.82 3.79 -9.81
CA PHE A 153 13.73 4.87 -9.50
C PHE A 153 13.32 5.49 -8.16
N LEU A 154 14.26 5.57 -7.24
CA LEU A 154 14.16 6.36 -6.02
C LEU A 154 14.98 7.64 -6.26
N ARG A 155 14.31 8.80 -6.34
CA ARG A 155 14.99 10.09 -6.56
C ARG A 155 15.77 10.54 -5.33
N GLN A 156 15.26 10.20 -4.15
CA GLN A 156 15.92 10.34 -2.86
C GLN A 156 15.61 9.10 -2.06
N ASN A 157 16.62 8.28 -1.85
CA ASN A 157 16.55 7.11 -1.01
C ASN A 157 16.91 7.44 0.45
N THR A 158 17.05 6.41 1.29
CA THR A 158 17.38 6.60 2.72
C THR A 158 18.72 7.29 2.99
N GLN A 159 19.63 7.30 2.02
CA GLN A 159 20.93 7.96 2.07
C GLN A 159 20.93 9.33 1.37
N GLY A 160 19.78 9.79 0.85
CA GLY A 160 19.67 11.02 0.07
C GLY A 160 20.23 10.90 -1.36
N ALA A 161 20.53 9.69 -1.82
CA ALA A 161 21.05 9.41 -3.15
C ALA A 161 19.95 8.94 -4.11
N GLN A 162 20.23 9.01 -5.41
CA GLN A 162 19.41 8.35 -6.42
C GLN A 162 19.74 6.86 -6.47
N ALA A 163 18.70 6.02 -6.53
CA ALA A 163 18.84 4.58 -6.72
C ALA A 163 17.94 4.09 -7.85
N GLU A 164 18.43 3.12 -8.62
CA GLU A 164 17.69 2.47 -9.69
C GLU A 164 17.71 0.96 -9.47
N PHE A 165 16.54 0.35 -9.56
CA PHE A 165 16.36 -1.10 -9.47
C PHE A 165 15.65 -1.62 -10.70
N LEU A 166 16.15 -2.72 -11.26
CA LEU A 166 15.44 -3.48 -12.30
C LEU A 166 14.78 -4.68 -11.64
N PHE A 167 13.46 -4.75 -11.72
CA PHE A 167 12.67 -5.82 -11.13
C PHE A 167 11.95 -6.63 -12.20
N ARG A 168 11.73 -7.91 -11.87
CA ARG A 168 10.84 -8.83 -12.58
C ARG A 168 9.74 -9.28 -11.62
N THR A 169 8.51 -9.33 -12.11
CA THR A 169 7.39 -9.98 -11.42
C THR A 169 7.16 -11.37 -11.99
N GLU A 170 6.75 -12.33 -11.16
CA GLU A 170 6.16 -13.56 -11.66
C GLU A 170 4.72 -13.26 -12.10
N THR A 171 4.35 -13.66 -13.32
CA THR A 171 2.96 -13.55 -13.81
C THR A 171 2.07 -14.45 -12.96
N GLN A 172 1.03 -13.88 -12.36
CA GLN A 172 -0.21 -14.60 -12.05
C GLN A 172 -1.25 -14.23 -13.09
#